data_AF-A0A2N6CB57-F1
#
_entry.id   AF-A0A2N6CB57-F1
#
_cell.length_a   1.000
_cell.length_b   1.000
_cell.length_c   1.000
_cell.angle_alpha   90.00
_cell.angle_beta   90.00
_cell.angle_gamma   90.00
#
_symmetry.space_group_name_H-M   'P 1'
#
loop_
_entity.id
_entity.type
_entity.pdbx_description
1 polymer ?
#
loop_
_entity_poly.entity_id
_entity_poly.type
_entity_poly.pdbx_seq_one_letter_code
_entity_poly.pdbx_strand_id
1 'polypeptide(L)'
;MSHPGLLKTLNECEYPAEFLVARLLGKKGALFRNWEFLITSNDPVESLQNTPFYIFLKKDAAPDIWRFLRHEHLWVYKRMNNKLRNQFEPYFVYHEINPLLVCLRYLSCKKEINHIAQALHNSLLHNDIQDILTSSLDFVSILQALESRLCTSSVSFNGLRENYAKGGFAALEVFIRDCFFASLLSRKQPFMVKDFLQYMVDFHNCISMAKTLRWQIEAEPTLTSGGTEPLDRFNDAYFHKDLTPVLKYLHLKDADDAVSTIQKLETALLRFISRKLQSRFLQRTAVGDILFYLWEQYRYTRNISLVLNTMLLDDEPVRESIVA
;
A
#
# COMPACT_ATOMS: atom_id res chain seq x y z
N MET A 1 11.72 10.73 -25.91
CA MET A 1 12.67 10.61 -24.79
C MET A 1 12.01 9.76 -23.73
N SER A 2 12.63 8.65 -23.30
CA SER A 2 12.06 7.78 -22.26
C SER A 2 12.06 8.52 -20.93
N HIS A 3 10.89 8.78 -20.37
CA HIS A 3 10.78 9.35 -19.03
C HIS A 3 11.50 8.42 -18.04
N PRO A 4 12.40 8.93 -17.19
CA PRO A 4 13.09 8.09 -16.23
C PRO A 4 12.06 7.52 -15.23
N GLY A 5 12.00 6.18 -15.14
CA GLY A 5 11.03 5.48 -14.31
C GLY A 5 11.14 5.83 -12.83
N LEU A 6 10.08 5.54 -12.08
CA LEU A 6 10.03 5.73 -10.62
C LEU A 6 10.64 4.56 -9.84
N LEU A 7 10.79 3.42 -10.50
CA LEU A 7 11.33 2.18 -9.94
C LEU A 7 12.71 1.85 -10.50
N LYS A 8 13.44 0.99 -9.80
CA LYS A 8 14.76 0.48 -10.23
C LYS A 8 14.72 -0.14 -11.62
N THR A 9 15.66 0.25 -12.48
CA THR A 9 15.96 -0.48 -13.71
C THR A 9 16.77 -1.73 -13.37
N LEU A 10 16.33 -2.89 -13.84
CA LEU A 10 16.99 -4.17 -13.64
C LEU A 10 17.30 -4.82 -14.99
N ASN A 11 18.29 -5.71 -15.01
CA ASN A 11 18.58 -6.53 -16.19
C ASN A 11 17.34 -7.32 -16.63
N GLU A 12 17.23 -7.58 -17.92
CA GLU A 12 16.05 -8.27 -18.47
C GLU A 12 15.98 -9.71 -17.96
N CYS A 13 14.78 -10.14 -17.59
CA CYS A 13 14.49 -11.53 -17.28
C CYS A 13 13.89 -12.17 -18.53
N GLU A 14 14.56 -13.13 -19.14
CA GLU A 14 14.12 -13.73 -20.41
C GLU A 14 12.98 -14.74 -20.25
N TYR A 15 12.63 -15.10 -19.01
CA TYR A 15 11.58 -16.08 -18.77
C TYR A 15 10.18 -15.52 -19.09
N PRO A 16 9.28 -16.37 -19.62
CA PRO A 16 7.91 -15.99 -19.90
C PRO A 16 7.11 -15.78 -18.59
N ALA A 17 5.98 -15.10 -18.67
CA ALA A 17 5.18 -14.75 -17.50
C ALA A 17 4.69 -15.99 -16.72
N GLU A 18 4.39 -17.06 -17.45
CA GLU A 18 3.91 -18.34 -16.95
C GLU A 18 4.94 -19.01 -16.04
N PHE A 19 6.23 -18.81 -16.29
CA PHE A 19 7.29 -19.31 -15.42
C PHE A 19 7.24 -18.63 -14.04
N LEU A 20 7.05 -17.31 -14.02
CA LEU A 20 6.86 -16.58 -12.77
C LEU A 20 5.60 -17.07 -12.05
N VAL A 21 4.47 -17.17 -12.75
CA VAL A 21 3.20 -17.66 -12.19
C VAL A 21 3.37 -19.03 -11.52
N ALA A 22 4.02 -20.00 -12.18
CA ALA A 22 4.26 -21.32 -11.59
C ALA A 22 5.04 -21.25 -10.27
N ARG A 23 6.05 -20.37 -10.20
CA ARG A 23 6.84 -20.13 -8.98
C ARG A 23 6.00 -19.48 -7.87
N LEU A 24 5.12 -18.54 -8.23
CA LEU A 24 4.21 -17.89 -7.28
C LEU A 24 3.20 -18.88 -6.69
N LEU A 25 2.65 -19.78 -7.52
CA LEU A 25 1.76 -20.84 -7.07
C LEU A 25 2.43 -21.78 -6.06
N GLY A 26 3.69 -22.17 -6.32
CA GLY A 26 4.49 -22.94 -5.37
C GLY A 26 4.68 -22.21 -4.04
N LYS A 27 5.05 -20.92 -4.07
CA LYS A 27 5.18 -20.09 -2.87
C LYS A 27 3.86 -19.93 -2.10
N LYS A 28 2.75 -19.75 -2.81
CA LYS A 28 1.40 -19.66 -2.21
C LYS A 28 1.03 -20.94 -1.46
N GLY A 29 1.47 -22.11 -1.93
CA GLY A 29 1.26 -23.39 -1.26
C GLY A 29 1.93 -23.49 0.12
N ALA A 30 2.97 -22.71 0.38
CA ALA A 30 3.70 -22.69 1.65
C ALA A 30 3.11 -21.70 2.68
N LEU A 31 2.05 -20.96 2.34
CA LEU A 31 1.37 -20.08 3.28
C LEU A 31 0.53 -20.90 4.25
N PHE A 32 0.64 -20.60 5.54
CA PHE A 32 -0.19 -21.23 6.57
C PHE A 32 -1.65 -20.79 6.40
N ARG A 33 -2.61 -21.61 6.82
CA ARG A 33 -4.05 -21.29 6.65
C ARG A 33 -4.81 -21.18 7.96
N ASN A 34 -4.23 -21.71 9.05
CA ASN A 34 -4.88 -21.76 10.34
C ASN A 34 -4.58 -20.47 11.13
N TRP A 35 -5.38 -19.43 10.87
CA TRP A 35 -5.28 -18.15 11.60
C TRP A 35 -5.65 -18.29 13.07
N GLU A 36 -6.60 -19.17 13.40
CA GLU A 36 -7.05 -19.39 14.79
C GLU A 36 -5.92 -19.89 15.69
N PHE A 37 -5.09 -20.78 15.16
CA PHE A 37 -3.88 -21.26 15.86
C PHE A 37 -2.87 -20.13 16.13
N LEU A 38 -2.80 -19.12 15.27
CA LEU A 38 -1.90 -17.99 15.45
C LEU A 38 -2.43 -17.01 16.51
N ILE A 39 -3.74 -16.72 16.47
CA ILE A 39 -4.40 -15.77 17.40
C ILE A 39 -4.35 -16.29 18.83
N THR A 40 -4.66 -17.58 19.03
CA THR A 40 -4.76 -18.21 20.36
C THR A 40 -3.41 -18.65 20.93
N SER A 41 -2.30 -18.42 20.22
CA SER A 41 -0.97 -18.84 20.68
C SER A 41 -0.42 -17.91 21.75
N ASN A 42 0.17 -18.49 22.80
CA ASN A 42 0.95 -17.75 23.79
C ASN A 42 2.27 -17.22 23.22
N ASP A 43 2.78 -17.83 22.14
CA ASP A 43 3.90 -17.32 21.35
C ASP A 43 3.57 -17.41 19.84
N PRO A 44 2.92 -16.37 19.29
CA PRO A 44 2.60 -16.32 17.86
C PRO A 44 3.83 -16.31 16.95
N VAL A 45 5.02 -15.90 17.43
CA VAL A 45 6.24 -15.94 16.61
C VAL A 45 6.72 -17.37 16.44
N GLU A 46 6.74 -18.16 17.52
CA GLU A 46 7.08 -19.59 17.47
C GLU A 46 6.08 -20.38 16.63
N SER A 47 4.78 -20.05 16.70
CA SER A 47 3.75 -20.65 15.86
C SER A 47 4.01 -20.49 14.35
N LEU A 48 4.82 -19.50 13.96
CA LEU A 48 5.19 -19.24 12.58
C LEU A 48 6.49 -19.92 12.14
N GLN A 49 7.17 -20.70 12.99
CA GLN A 49 8.52 -21.26 12.73
C GLN A 49 8.69 -21.98 11.39
N ASN A 50 7.64 -22.65 10.90
CA ASN A 50 7.65 -23.40 9.65
C ASN A 50 7.18 -22.59 8.43
N THR A 51 7.03 -21.27 8.58
CA THR A 51 6.53 -20.37 7.55
C THR A 51 7.65 -19.46 7.04
N PRO A 52 7.56 -18.93 5.81
CA PRO A 52 8.55 -17.98 5.28
C PRO A 52 8.65 -16.67 6.08
N PHE A 53 7.67 -16.38 6.94
CA PHE A 53 7.64 -15.17 7.78
C PHE A 53 8.61 -15.23 8.96
N TYR A 54 8.89 -16.42 9.50
CA TYR A 54 9.64 -16.59 10.75
C TYR A 54 11.04 -15.96 10.72
N ILE A 55 11.75 -16.07 9.59
CA ILE A 55 13.11 -15.53 9.42
C ILE A 55 13.12 -14.01 9.65
N PHE A 56 12.04 -13.31 9.27
CA PHE A 56 11.91 -11.86 9.44
C PHE A 56 11.52 -11.50 10.88
N LEU A 57 10.69 -12.32 11.51
CA LEU A 57 10.24 -12.10 12.89
C LEU A 57 11.33 -12.37 13.94
N LYS A 58 12.16 -13.41 13.72
CA LYS A 58 13.23 -13.81 14.66
C LYS A 58 14.32 -12.73 14.83
N LYS A 59 14.55 -11.91 13.82
CA LYS A 59 15.65 -10.94 13.82
C LYS A 59 15.30 -9.63 14.53
N ASP A 60 14.09 -9.09 14.35
CA ASP A 60 13.86 -7.66 14.61
C ASP A 60 12.46 -7.31 15.22
N ALA A 61 11.66 -8.28 15.68
CA ALA A 61 10.30 -8.09 16.27
C ALA A 61 9.18 -7.69 15.26
N ALA A 62 7.98 -7.40 15.77
CA ALA A 62 6.74 -7.23 14.97
C ALA A 62 6.79 -6.17 13.85
N PRO A 63 7.44 -5.00 13.99
CA PRO A 63 7.55 -4.00 12.92
C PRO A 63 8.23 -4.53 11.64
N ASP A 64 9.08 -5.54 11.76
CA ASP A 64 9.88 -6.07 10.66
C ASP A 64 9.14 -7.05 9.75
N ILE A 65 7.94 -7.48 10.12
CA ILE A 65 7.10 -8.25 9.19
C ILE A 65 6.81 -7.47 7.90
N TRP A 66 6.76 -6.13 7.95
CA TRP A 66 6.60 -5.31 6.75
C TRP A 66 7.82 -5.34 5.82
N ARG A 67 9.00 -5.73 6.31
CA ARG A 67 10.18 -5.98 5.47
C ARG A 67 10.06 -7.27 4.67
N PHE A 68 9.33 -8.27 5.17
CA PHE A 68 8.99 -9.46 4.38
C PHE A 68 8.25 -9.04 3.11
N LEU A 69 7.23 -8.18 3.22
CA LEU A 69 6.47 -7.73 2.05
C LEU A 69 7.35 -7.03 1.02
N ARG A 70 8.23 -6.11 1.45
CA ARG A 70 9.18 -5.45 0.54
C ARG A 70 10.16 -6.42 -0.09
N HIS A 71 10.68 -7.36 0.69
CA HIS A 71 11.55 -8.42 0.18
C HIS A 71 10.85 -9.27 -0.89
N GLU A 72 9.60 -9.68 -0.65
CA GLU A 72 8.80 -10.43 -1.61
C GLU A 72 8.48 -9.60 -2.86
N HIS A 73 8.11 -8.33 -2.72
CA HIS A 73 7.92 -7.42 -3.86
C HIS A 73 9.18 -7.33 -4.72
N LEU A 74 10.35 -7.12 -4.11
CA LEU A 74 11.62 -7.11 -4.81
C LEU A 74 11.92 -8.44 -5.49
N TRP A 75 11.64 -9.56 -4.82
CA TRP A 75 11.84 -10.91 -5.36
C TRP A 75 10.99 -11.16 -6.61
N VAL A 76 9.72 -10.72 -6.59
CA VAL A 76 8.80 -10.83 -7.74
C VAL A 76 9.26 -9.90 -8.86
N TYR A 77 9.54 -8.63 -8.55
CA TYR A 77 9.94 -7.63 -9.54
C TYR A 77 11.22 -8.02 -10.29
N LYS A 78 12.21 -8.58 -9.59
CA LYS A 78 13.45 -9.12 -10.18
C LYS A 78 13.20 -10.24 -11.21
N ARG A 79 12.11 -10.98 -11.09
CA ARG A 79 11.76 -12.11 -11.96
C ARG A 79 10.75 -11.77 -13.05
N MET A 80 10.21 -10.56 -13.03
CA MET A 80 9.42 -10.02 -14.13
C MET A 80 10.34 -9.66 -15.30
N ASN A 81 9.90 -9.98 -16.52
CA ASN A 81 10.45 -9.38 -17.74
C ASN A 81 9.98 -7.92 -17.88
N ASN A 82 10.57 -7.17 -18.80
CA ASN A 82 10.27 -5.74 -18.97
C ASN A 82 8.80 -5.47 -19.29
N LYS A 83 8.14 -6.36 -20.04
CA LYS A 83 6.70 -6.23 -20.33
C LYS A 83 5.88 -6.28 -19.04
N LEU A 84 6.14 -7.25 -18.16
CA LEU A 84 5.47 -7.36 -16.86
C LEU A 84 5.84 -6.20 -15.93
N ARG A 85 7.12 -5.79 -15.90
CA ARG A 85 7.54 -4.64 -15.08
C ARG A 85 6.81 -3.36 -15.49
N ASN A 86 6.64 -3.11 -16.79
CA ASN A 86 5.88 -1.96 -17.27
C ASN A 86 4.39 -2.07 -16.91
N GLN A 87 3.82 -3.27 -16.99
CA GLN A 87 2.42 -3.52 -16.63
C GLN A 87 2.14 -3.36 -15.13
N PHE A 88 3.08 -3.76 -14.28
CA PHE A 88 2.96 -3.74 -12.82
C PHE A 88 3.69 -2.57 -12.15
N GLU A 89 4.38 -1.71 -12.89
CA GLU A 89 5.00 -0.48 -12.37
C GLU A 89 4.02 0.29 -11.46
N PRO A 90 2.75 0.50 -11.85
CA PRO A 90 1.82 1.26 -11.02
C PRO A 90 1.52 0.60 -9.67
N TYR A 91 1.46 -0.73 -9.62
CA TYR A 91 1.29 -1.50 -8.38
C TYR A 91 2.49 -1.30 -7.44
N PHE A 92 3.71 -1.46 -7.96
CA PHE A 92 4.90 -1.34 -7.14
C PHE A 92 5.16 0.10 -6.70
N VAL A 93 4.93 1.09 -7.57
CA VAL A 93 5.01 2.52 -7.19
C VAL A 93 4.03 2.82 -6.06
N TYR A 94 2.79 2.35 -6.13
CA TYR A 94 1.80 2.53 -5.06
C TYR A 94 2.33 2.03 -3.69
N HIS A 95 2.97 0.86 -3.67
CA HIS A 95 3.53 0.30 -2.44
C HIS A 95 4.81 1.01 -1.97
N GLU A 96 5.52 1.73 -2.83
CA GLU A 96 6.69 2.55 -2.49
C GLU A 96 6.35 3.96 -2.00
N ILE A 97 5.09 4.41 -2.12
CA ILE A 97 4.64 5.70 -1.56
C ILE A 97 4.85 5.72 -0.03
N ASN A 98 4.48 4.65 0.67
CA ASN A 98 4.60 4.59 2.12
C ASN A 98 6.07 4.64 2.59
N PRO A 99 7.00 3.81 2.07
CA PRO A 99 8.42 3.95 2.35
C PRO A 99 8.97 5.35 2.09
N LEU A 100 8.59 5.98 0.97
CA LEU A 100 8.98 7.36 0.65
C LEU A 100 8.50 8.34 1.74
N LEU A 101 7.22 8.30 2.10
CA LEU A 101 6.65 9.18 3.13
C LEU A 101 7.31 8.93 4.51
N VAL A 102 7.59 7.68 4.86
CA VAL A 102 8.30 7.35 6.10
C VAL A 102 9.70 7.98 6.12
N CYS A 103 10.45 7.88 5.01
CA CYS A 103 11.76 8.53 4.90
C CYS A 103 11.65 10.05 5.06
N LEU A 104 10.70 10.68 4.37
CA LEU A 104 10.48 12.11 4.48
C LEU A 104 10.09 12.54 5.90
N ARG A 105 9.36 11.71 6.64
CA ARG A 105 8.99 11.97 8.04
C ARG A 105 10.19 11.93 8.97
N TYR A 106 11.09 10.96 8.80
CA TYR A 106 12.33 10.90 9.57
C TYR A 106 13.26 12.07 9.24
N LEU A 107 13.31 12.49 7.97
CA LEU A 107 14.09 13.64 7.52
C LEU A 107 13.54 14.97 8.08
N SER A 108 12.23 15.12 8.24
CA SER A 108 11.62 16.35 8.78
C SER A 108 11.81 16.51 10.28
N CYS A 109 11.86 15.42 11.05
CA CYS A 109 11.98 15.47 12.51
C CYS A 109 13.42 15.60 13.02
N LYS A 110 14.32 14.65 12.69
CA LYS A 110 15.68 14.57 13.30
C LYS A 110 16.76 13.90 12.42
N LYS A 111 16.48 13.61 11.14
CA LYS A 111 17.39 12.90 10.22
C LYS A 111 17.95 11.60 10.83
N GLU A 112 17.06 10.69 11.21
CA GLU A 112 17.47 9.38 11.72
C GLU A 112 17.90 8.46 10.57
N ILE A 113 19.16 8.59 10.14
CA ILE A 113 19.74 7.91 8.96
C ILE A 113 19.54 6.39 9.01
N ASN A 114 19.67 5.78 10.20
CA ASN A 114 19.47 4.34 10.37
C ASN A 114 18.04 3.91 10.04
N HIS A 115 17.04 4.69 10.44
CA HIS A 115 15.63 4.40 10.13
C HIS A 115 15.31 4.64 8.65
N ILE A 116 15.95 5.63 8.02
CA ILE A 116 15.85 5.85 6.57
C ILE A 116 16.43 4.65 5.81
N ALA A 117 17.63 4.19 6.19
CA ALA A 117 18.25 3.02 5.59
C ALA A 117 17.39 1.75 5.75
N GLN A 118 16.76 1.56 6.92
CA GLN A 118 15.82 0.46 7.15
C GLN A 118 14.53 0.57 6.32
N ALA A 119 13.98 1.79 6.15
CA ALA A 119 12.81 2.03 5.32
C ALA A 119 13.09 1.77 3.84
N LEU A 120 14.29 2.16 3.36
CA LEU A 120 14.75 1.94 1.99
C LEU A 120 15.29 0.52 1.75
N HIS A 121 15.48 -0.28 2.80
CA HIS A 121 15.94 -1.66 2.65
C HIS A 121 14.94 -2.47 1.81
N ASN A 122 15.43 -3.06 0.72
CA ASN A 122 14.65 -3.74 -0.33
C ASN A 122 13.63 -2.86 -1.07
N SER A 123 13.69 -1.54 -0.94
CA SER A 123 12.84 -0.61 -1.70
C SER A 123 13.12 -0.74 -3.20
N LEU A 124 12.03 -0.68 -3.97
CA LEU A 124 12.03 -0.62 -5.43
C LEU A 124 12.15 0.79 -5.99
N LEU A 125 12.15 1.85 -5.16
CA LEU A 125 12.37 3.23 -5.62
C LEU A 125 13.65 3.33 -6.45
N HIS A 126 13.61 4.12 -7.52
CA HIS A 126 14.78 4.35 -8.36
C HIS A 126 15.99 4.85 -7.55
N ASN A 127 17.21 4.47 -7.93
CA ASN A 127 18.43 4.81 -7.19
C ASN A 127 18.57 6.32 -6.96
N ASP A 128 18.35 7.17 -7.98
CA ASP A 128 18.38 8.63 -7.82
C ASP A 128 17.46 9.15 -6.70
N ILE A 129 16.28 8.54 -6.53
CA ILE A 129 15.34 8.92 -5.46
C ILE A 129 15.92 8.51 -4.10
N GLN A 130 16.51 7.31 -4.01
CA GLN A 130 17.17 6.85 -2.79
C GLN A 130 18.39 7.72 -2.44
N ASP A 131 19.16 8.14 -3.44
CA ASP A 131 20.33 9.01 -3.27
C ASP A 131 19.90 10.39 -2.76
N ILE A 132 18.79 10.95 -3.28
CA ILE A 132 18.21 12.19 -2.76
C ILE A 132 17.81 12.03 -1.28
N LEU A 133 17.12 10.95 -0.92
CA LEU A 133 16.64 10.69 0.44
C LEU A 133 17.75 10.39 1.45
N THR A 134 18.89 9.89 0.98
CA THR A 134 20.06 9.56 1.82
C THR A 134 21.15 10.64 1.79
N SER A 135 20.94 11.71 1.02
CA SER A 135 21.86 12.83 0.95
C SER A 135 21.98 13.60 2.28
N SER A 136 23.08 14.33 2.44
CA SER A 136 23.30 15.20 3.61
C SER A 136 22.53 16.53 3.56
N LEU A 137 21.74 16.77 2.51
CA LEU A 137 21.00 18.01 2.27
C LEU A 137 19.99 18.30 3.41
N ASP A 138 19.68 19.57 3.65
CA ASP A 138 18.57 19.93 4.55
C ASP A 138 17.21 19.52 3.95
N PHE A 139 16.17 19.44 4.78
CA PHE A 139 14.88 18.90 4.36
C PHE A 139 14.25 19.69 3.20
N VAL A 140 14.39 21.02 3.17
CA VAL A 140 13.81 21.86 2.10
C VAL A 140 14.55 21.60 0.79
N SER A 141 15.87 21.49 0.83
CA SER A 141 16.69 21.11 -0.32
C SER A 141 16.35 19.70 -0.83
N ILE A 142 16.07 18.74 0.08
CA ILE A 142 15.61 17.39 -0.30
C ILE A 142 14.27 17.47 -1.04
N LEU A 143 13.30 18.24 -0.52
CA LEU A 143 12.01 18.41 -1.19
C LEU A 143 12.16 19.01 -2.59
N GLN A 144 13.02 20.02 -2.76
CA GLN A 144 13.27 20.62 -4.07
C GLN A 144 13.92 19.64 -5.06
N ALA A 145 14.91 18.85 -4.61
CA ALA A 145 15.55 17.84 -5.44
C ALA A 145 14.55 16.74 -5.83
N LEU A 146 13.73 16.28 -4.88
CA LEU A 146 12.70 15.27 -5.11
C LEU A 146 11.62 15.79 -6.08
N GLU A 147 11.15 17.02 -5.88
CA GLU A 147 10.18 17.68 -6.77
C GLU A 147 10.72 17.73 -8.20
N SER A 148 11.95 18.20 -8.39
CA SER A 148 12.61 18.26 -9.69
C SER A 148 12.67 16.87 -10.35
N ARG A 149 13.00 15.83 -9.59
CA ARG A 149 13.10 14.44 -10.09
C ARG A 149 11.75 13.79 -10.37
N LEU A 150 10.71 14.10 -9.60
CA LEU A 150 9.36 13.56 -9.80
C LEU A 150 8.62 14.29 -10.92
N CYS A 151 8.86 15.58 -11.10
CA CYS A 151 8.32 16.39 -12.19
C CYS A 151 8.72 15.88 -13.58
N THR A 152 9.86 15.18 -13.72
CA THR A 152 10.21 14.51 -14.99
C THR A 152 9.26 13.36 -15.35
N SER A 153 8.53 12.84 -14.37
CA SER A 153 7.57 11.74 -14.51
C SER A 153 6.13 12.24 -14.64
N SER A 154 5.77 13.29 -13.92
CA SER A 154 4.48 13.98 -14.04
C SER A 154 4.57 15.40 -13.50
N VAL A 155 3.98 16.36 -14.21
CA VAL A 155 3.87 17.76 -13.76
C VAL A 155 3.04 17.92 -12.48
N SER A 156 2.23 16.91 -12.13
CA SER A 156 1.42 16.91 -10.91
C SER A 156 2.24 17.04 -9.62
N PHE A 157 3.53 16.67 -9.64
CA PHE A 157 4.39 16.76 -8.46
C PHE A 157 4.92 18.16 -8.16
N ASN A 158 4.65 19.15 -9.02
CA ASN A 158 5.03 20.53 -8.80
C ASN A 158 4.35 21.08 -7.54
N GLY A 159 5.09 21.70 -6.63
CA GLY A 159 4.55 22.28 -5.41
C GLY A 159 4.77 21.49 -4.12
N LEU A 160 5.72 20.54 -4.05
CA LEU A 160 5.98 19.78 -2.82
C LEU A 160 6.37 20.72 -1.67
N ARG A 161 7.27 21.66 -1.96
CA ARG A 161 7.77 22.61 -0.95
C ARG A 161 6.66 23.55 -0.47
N GLU A 162 5.84 24.06 -1.38
CA GLU A 162 4.76 24.99 -1.09
C GLU A 162 3.68 24.33 -0.21
N ASN A 163 3.34 23.06 -0.47
CA ASN A 163 2.39 22.32 0.36
C ASN A 163 2.94 22.05 1.76
N TYR A 164 4.23 21.71 1.88
CA TYR A 164 4.89 21.57 3.17
C TYR A 164 4.91 22.90 3.95
N ALA A 165 5.22 24.02 3.29
CA ALA A 165 5.26 25.33 3.94
C ALA A 165 3.88 25.79 4.45
N LYS A 166 2.79 25.45 3.75
CA LYS A 166 1.42 25.85 4.10
C LYS A 166 0.80 25.04 5.24
N GLY A 167 0.99 23.72 5.21
CA GLY A 167 0.25 22.81 6.11
C GLY A 167 1.13 21.77 6.81
N GLY A 168 2.45 21.97 6.78
CA GLY A 168 3.43 21.06 7.38
C GLY A 168 3.43 19.68 6.71
N PHE A 169 3.89 18.70 7.48
CA PHE A 169 4.09 17.34 6.96
C PHE A 169 2.77 16.64 6.59
N ALA A 170 1.70 16.87 7.36
CA ALA A 170 0.40 16.24 7.08
C ALA A 170 -0.15 16.65 5.70
N ALA A 171 -0.07 17.94 5.35
CA ALA A 171 -0.46 18.43 4.02
C ALA A 171 0.45 17.86 2.91
N LEU A 172 1.76 17.76 3.17
CA LEU A 172 2.70 17.15 2.24
C LEU A 172 2.38 15.67 1.96
N GLU A 173 2.02 14.88 2.99
CA GLU A 173 1.68 13.47 2.81
C GLU A 173 0.46 13.28 1.91
N VAL A 174 -0.59 14.06 2.14
CA VAL A 174 -1.81 14.06 1.33
C VAL A 174 -1.49 14.44 -0.11
N PHE A 175 -0.79 15.57 -0.29
CA PHE A 175 -0.41 16.06 -1.62
C PHE A 175 0.42 15.02 -2.39
N ILE A 176 1.43 14.42 -1.78
CA ILE A 176 2.25 13.38 -2.41
C ILE A 176 1.38 12.20 -2.87
N ARG A 177 0.47 11.71 -2.02
CA ARG A 177 -0.42 10.60 -2.39
C ARG A 177 -1.29 10.95 -3.59
N ASP A 178 -1.88 12.15 -3.59
CA ASP A 178 -2.72 12.63 -4.69
C ASP A 178 -1.93 12.72 -6.00
N CYS A 179 -0.73 13.28 -5.97
CA CYS A 179 0.15 13.36 -7.14
C CYS A 179 0.50 11.97 -7.69
N PHE A 180 0.82 11.01 -6.82
CA PHE A 180 1.08 9.64 -7.24
C PHE A 180 -0.17 8.99 -7.85
N PHE A 181 -1.33 9.05 -7.20
CA PHE A 181 -2.54 8.45 -7.75
C PHE A 181 -2.93 9.06 -9.10
N ALA A 182 -2.90 10.39 -9.23
CA ALA A 182 -3.14 11.09 -10.49
C ALA A 182 -2.13 10.66 -11.57
N SER A 183 -0.84 10.57 -11.22
CA SER A 183 0.20 10.11 -12.14
C SER A 183 0.06 8.64 -12.53
N LEU A 184 -0.41 7.77 -11.64
CA LEU A 184 -0.54 6.34 -11.90
C LEU A 184 -1.77 6.03 -12.74
N LEU A 185 -2.91 6.66 -12.42
CA LEU A 185 -4.18 6.42 -13.11
C LEU A 185 -4.26 7.05 -14.50
N SER A 186 -3.43 8.06 -14.79
CA SER A 186 -3.33 8.66 -16.13
C SER A 186 -2.55 7.80 -17.14
N ARG A 187 -1.81 6.79 -16.68
CA ARG A 187 -1.01 5.91 -17.54
C ARG A 187 -1.84 4.76 -18.10
N LYS A 188 -1.45 4.27 -19.28
CA LYS A 188 -1.99 3.04 -19.86
C LYS A 188 -1.46 1.84 -19.07
N GLN A 189 -2.36 1.05 -18.50
CA GLN A 189 -2.04 -0.12 -17.69
C GLN A 189 -3.08 -1.23 -17.92
N PRO A 190 -2.78 -2.50 -17.57
CA PRO A 190 -3.77 -3.57 -17.62
C PRO A 190 -4.99 -3.22 -16.78
N PHE A 191 -6.17 -3.56 -17.28
CA PHE A 191 -7.45 -3.26 -16.61
C PHE A 191 -7.47 -3.75 -15.15
N MET A 192 -6.91 -4.93 -14.86
CA MET A 192 -6.86 -5.46 -13.49
C MET A 192 -6.01 -4.60 -12.53
N VAL A 193 -4.89 -4.05 -13.01
CA VAL A 193 -4.02 -3.18 -12.20
C VAL A 193 -4.70 -1.81 -12.02
N LYS A 194 -5.39 -1.32 -13.05
CA LYS A 194 -6.22 -0.12 -12.95
C LYS A 194 -7.30 -0.29 -11.88
N ASP A 195 -8.14 -1.32 -12.00
CA ASP A 195 -9.21 -1.63 -11.04
C ASP A 195 -8.66 -1.65 -9.60
N PHE A 196 -7.54 -2.34 -9.39
CA PHE A 196 -6.87 -2.36 -8.07
C PHE A 196 -6.56 -0.95 -7.56
N LEU A 197 -5.91 -0.10 -8.37
CA LEU A 197 -5.59 1.26 -7.96
C LEU A 197 -6.84 2.11 -7.68
N GLN A 198 -7.90 1.95 -8.47
CA GLN A 198 -9.16 2.65 -8.23
C GLN A 198 -9.78 2.21 -6.90
N TYR A 199 -9.76 0.91 -6.57
CA TYR A 199 -10.21 0.43 -5.27
C TYR A 199 -9.33 0.95 -4.11
N MET A 200 -8.02 1.13 -4.34
CA MET A 200 -7.15 1.74 -3.32
C MET A 200 -7.45 3.23 -3.12
N VAL A 201 -7.85 3.96 -4.17
CA VAL A 201 -8.35 5.34 -4.04
C VAL A 201 -9.62 5.37 -3.20
N ASP A 202 -10.62 4.53 -3.54
CA ASP A 202 -11.87 4.45 -2.79
C ASP A 202 -11.62 4.08 -1.32
N PHE A 203 -10.70 3.13 -1.06
CA PHE A 203 -10.28 2.76 0.27
C PHE A 203 -9.75 3.96 1.07
N HIS A 204 -8.82 4.74 0.51
CA HIS A 204 -8.25 5.90 1.20
C HIS A 204 -9.29 7.00 1.41
N ASN A 205 -10.15 7.27 0.43
CA ASN A 205 -11.23 8.24 0.55
C ASN A 205 -12.23 7.84 1.65
N CYS A 206 -12.65 6.57 1.71
CA CYS A 206 -13.53 6.08 2.78
C CYS A 206 -12.90 6.21 4.16
N ILE A 207 -11.61 5.85 4.32
CA ILE A 207 -10.90 5.97 5.61
C ILE A 207 -10.71 7.44 6.01
N SER A 208 -10.35 8.30 5.07
CA SER A 208 -10.22 9.75 5.28
C SER A 208 -11.55 10.34 5.75
N MET A 209 -12.63 10.05 5.02
CA MET A 209 -13.98 10.51 5.35
C MET A 209 -14.43 10.01 6.73
N ALA A 210 -14.25 8.73 7.02
CA ALA A 210 -14.65 8.16 8.30
C ALA A 210 -13.90 8.81 9.49
N LYS A 211 -12.60 9.12 9.31
CA LYS A 211 -11.83 9.86 10.32
C LYS A 211 -12.36 11.27 10.52
N THR A 212 -12.59 12.00 9.44
CA THR A 212 -13.14 13.37 9.49
C THR A 212 -14.50 13.42 10.16
N LEU A 213 -15.43 12.53 9.78
CA LEU A 213 -16.77 12.45 10.37
C LEU A 213 -16.71 12.08 11.86
N ARG A 214 -15.90 11.08 12.22
CA ARG A 214 -15.81 10.60 13.61
C ARG A 214 -15.14 11.61 14.54
N TRP A 215 -14.11 12.30 14.07
CA TRP A 215 -13.36 13.27 14.87
C TRP A 215 -13.89 14.70 14.75
N GLN A 216 -14.97 14.91 13.99
CA GLN A 216 -15.61 16.21 13.78
C GLN A 216 -14.60 17.28 13.33
N ILE A 217 -13.70 16.90 12.41
CA ILE A 217 -12.74 17.85 11.85
C ILE A 217 -13.53 18.88 11.03
N GLU A 218 -13.34 20.17 11.33
CA GLU A 218 -14.07 21.26 10.65
C GLU A 218 -13.68 21.43 9.19
N ALA A 219 -12.45 21.05 8.84
CA ALA A 219 -11.95 21.10 7.47
C ALA A 219 -12.45 19.89 6.66
N GLU A 220 -12.90 20.17 5.44
CA GLU A 220 -13.28 19.13 4.47
C GLU A 220 -12.13 18.14 4.25
N PRO A 221 -12.42 16.83 4.17
CA PRO A 221 -11.39 15.84 3.91
C PRO A 221 -10.84 16.06 2.50
N THR A 222 -9.52 15.98 2.35
CA THR A 222 -8.92 15.94 1.02
C THR A 222 -9.22 14.58 0.40
N LEU A 223 -9.87 14.61 -0.76
CA LEU A 223 -10.28 13.41 -1.49
C LEU A 223 -9.46 13.26 -2.76
N THR A 224 -8.98 12.04 -2.99
CA THR A 224 -8.22 11.68 -4.19
C THR A 224 -9.19 11.30 -5.31
N SER A 225 -9.02 11.88 -6.50
CA SER A 225 -9.82 11.53 -7.68
C SER A 225 -9.37 10.21 -8.33
N GLY A 226 -10.24 9.64 -9.18
CA GLY A 226 -9.92 8.48 -10.01
C GLY A 226 -10.28 7.11 -9.40
N GLY A 227 -10.95 7.10 -8.25
CA GLY A 227 -11.59 5.91 -7.69
C GLY A 227 -12.72 5.37 -8.56
N THR A 228 -13.38 4.31 -8.10
CA THR A 228 -14.59 3.79 -8.76
C THR A 228 -15.83 4.59 -8.39
N GLU A 229 -15.82 5.22 -7.22
CA GLU A 229 -16.90 6.10 -6.79
C GLU A 229 -16.61 7.57 -7.15
N PRO A 230 -17.60 8.31 -7.69
CA PRO A 230 -17.47 9.74 -7.97
C PRO A 230 -17.23 10.56 -6.69
N LEU A 231 -16.40 11.60 -6.79
CA LEU A 231 -16.13 12.51 -5.67
C LEU A 231 -17.40 13.19 -5.14
N ASP A 232 -18.36 13.48 -6.01
CA ASP A 232 -19.64 14.08 -5.61
C ASP A 232 -20.37 13.24 -4.56
N ARG A 233 -20.29 11.90 -4.64
CA ARG A 233 -20.89 11.04 -3.62
C ARG A 233 -20.18 11.13 -2.27
N PHE A 234 -18.86 11.32 -2.27
CA PHE A 234 -18.11 11.54 -1.04
C PHE A 234 -18.42 12.92 -0.44
N ASN A 235 -18.59 13.94 -1.30
CA ASN A 235 -19.04 15.26 -0.86
C ASN A 235 -20.43 15.18 -0.25
N ASP A 236 -21.38 14.50 -0.90
CA ASP A 236 -22.71 14.26 -0.36
C ASP A 236 -22.63 13.54 1.00
N ALA A 237 -21.80 12.50 1.12
CA ALA A 237 -21.60 11.78 2.37
C ALA A 237 -21.04 12.68 3.49
N TYR A 238 -20.14 13.61 3.17
CA TYR A 238 -19.63 14.60 4.11
C TYR A 238 -20.74 15.55 4.59
N PHE A 239 -21.50 16.15 3.66
CA PHE A 239 -22.56 17.09 3.98
C PHE A 239 -23.68 16.46 4.82
N HIS A 240 -24.05 15.20 4.52
CA HIS A 240 -25.07 14.47 5.26
C HIS A 240 -24.52 13.76 6.51
N LYS A 241 -23.21 13.83 6.74
CA LYS A 241 -22.50 13.13 7.83
C LYS A 241 -22.77 11.62 7.86
N ASP A 242 -22.95 11.01 6.68
CA ASP A 242 -23.27 9.61 6.52
C ASP A 242 -22.48 8.98 5.37
N LEU A 243 -21.55 8.08 5.71
CA LEU A 243 -20.72 7.34 4.73
C LEU A 243 -21.43 6.10 4.17
N THR A 244 -22.50 5.65 4.81
CA THR A 244 -23.23 4.43 4.47
C THR A 244 -23.64 4.33 3.00
N PRO A 245 -24.15 5.40 2.34
CA PRO A 245 -24.52 5.33 0.94
C PRO A 245 -23.35 4.93 0.04
N VAL A 246 -22.16 5.50 0.26
CA VAL A 246 -20.94 5.18 -0.50
C VAL A 246 -20.58 3.69 -0.31
N LEU A 247 -20.66 3.17 0.91
CA LEU A 247 -20.35 1.77 1.18
C LEU A 247 -21.37 0.80 0.55
N LYS A 248 -22.64 1.20 0.48
CA LYS A 248 -23.69 0.44 -0.22
C LYS A 248 -23.43 0.39 -1.73
N TYR A 249 -22.92 1.46 -2.34
CA TYR A 249 -22.50 1.48 -3.74
C TYR A 249 -21.29 0.57 -4.01
N LEU A 250 -20.34 0.54 -3.08
CA LEU A 250 -19.25 -0.45 -3.09
C LEU A 250 -19.74 -1.89 -2.81
N HIS A 251 -21.05 -2.11 -2.64
CA HIS A 251 -21.68 -3.40 -2.37
C HIS A 251 -21.14 -4.11 -1.12
N LEU A 252 -20.80 -3.35 -0.08
CA LEU A 252 -20.47 -3.91 1.23
C LEU A 252 -21.77 -4.43 1.88
N LYS A 253 -21.81 -5.73 2.17
CA LYS A 253 -23.00 -6.42 2.70
C LYS A 253 -23.47 -5.88 4.07
N ASP A 254 -22.53 -5.36 4.88
CA ASP A 254 -22.78 -4.89 6.25
C ASP A 254 -22.31 -3.44 6.40
N ALA A 255 -22.71 -2.57 5.48
CA ALA A 255 -22.30 -1.16 5.45
C ALA A 255 -22.57 -0.44 6.79
N ASP A 256 -23.71 -0.69 7.41
CA ASP A 256 -24.11 -0.03 8.66
C ASP A 256 -23.19 -0.44 9.84
N ASP A 257 -22.85 -1.74 9.96
CA ASP A 257 -21.89 -2.23 10.98
C ASP A 257 -20.46 -1.76 10.67
N ALA A 258 -20.08 -1.68 9.39
CA ALA A 258 -18.75 -1.26 8.97
C ALA A 258 -18.43 0.17 9.43
N VAL A 259 -19.39 1.09 9.42
CA VAL A 259 -19.18 2.50 9.84
C VAL A 259 -19.02 2.65 11.36
N SER A 260 -19.41 1.65 12.15
CA SER A 260 -19.37 1.73 13.62
C SER A 260 -17.96 2.00 14.18
N THR A 261 -16.92 1.48 13.53
CA THR A 261 -15.52 1.78 13.89
C THR A 261 -14.64 1.86 12.65
N ILE A 262 -13.54 2.63 12.73
CA ILE A 262 -12.56 2.74 11.64
C ILE A 262 -11.95 1.36 11.31
N GLN A 263 -11.74 0.52 12.32
CA GLN A 263 -11.16 -0.82 12.16
C GLN A 263 -12.11 -1.79 11.43
N LYS A 264 -13.41 -1.77 11.76
CA LYS A 264 -14.43 -2.54 11.03
C LYS A 264 -14.57 -2.06 9.59
N LEU A 265 -14.57 -0.75 9.36
CA LEU A 265 -14.58 -0.16 8.02
C LEU A 265 -13.37 -0.62 7.19
N GLU A 266 -12.17 -0.48 7.74
CA GLU A 266 -10.93 -0.90 7.08
C GLU A 266 -10.99 -2.38 6.69
N THR A 267 -11.41 -3.23 7.63
CA THR A 267 -11.54 -4.67 7.41
C THR A 267 -12.58 -4.99 6.33
N ALA A 268 -13.73 -4.32 6.34
CA ALA A 268 -14.78 -4.51 5.34
C ALA A 268 -14.32 -4.10 3.92
N LEU A 269 -13.62 -2.97 3.79
CA LEU A 269 -13.05 -2.51 2.52
C LEU A 269 -11.97 -3.45 2.00
N LEU A 270 -11.06 -3.93 2.87
CA LEU A 270 -10.02 -4.89 2.49
C LEU A 270 -10.63 -6.25 2.08
N ARG A 271 -11.69 -6.71 2.75
CA ARG A 271 -12.45 -7.90 2.32
C ARG A 271 -13.10 -7.68 0.95
N PHE A 272 -13.68 -6.51 0.71
CA PHE A 272 -14.24 -6.15 -0.60
C PHE A 272 -13.18 -6.23 -1.70
N ILE A 273 -12.02 -5.58 -1.52
CA ILE A 273 -10.91 -5.63 -2.48
C ILE A 273 -10.46 -7.07 -2.72
N SER A 274 -10.33 -7.87 -1.66
CA SER A 274 -9.94 -9.28 -1.75
C SER A 274 -10.92 -10.10 -2.61
N ARG A 275 -12.23 -9.92 -2.41
CA ARG A 275 -13.25 -10.60 -3.23
C ARG A 275 -13.19 -10.19 -4.70
N LYS A 276 -13.01 -8.89 -4.97
CA LYS A 276 -12.86 -8.37 -6.34
C LYS A 276 -11.62 -8.97 -7.01
N LEU A 277 -10.46 -8.96 -6.35
CA LEU A 277 -9.24 -9.55 -6.89
C LEU A 277 -9.32 -11.07 -7.04
N GLN A 278 -9.99 -11.78 -6.11
CA GLN A 278 -10.22 -13.23 -6.23
C GLN A 278 -11.04 -13.57 -7.48
N SER A 279 -12.09 -12.79 -7.79
CA SER A 279 -12.85 -12.99 -9.03
C SER A 279 -12.00 -12.82 -10.29
N ARG A 280 -10.99 -11.92 -10.25
CA ARG A 280 -10.03 -11.72 -11.36
C ARG A 280 -9.03 -12.86 -11.44
N PHE A 281 -8.57 -13.39 -10.30
CA PHE A 281 -7.72 -14.59 -10.23
C PHE A 281 -8.39 -15.79 -10.90
N LEU A 282 -9.70 -15.98 -10.72
CA LEU A 282 -10.45 -17.06 -11.35
C LEU A 282 -10.47 -17.00 -12.88
N GLN A 283 -10.11 -15.86 -13.50
CA GLN A 283 -9.98 -15.71 -14.95
C GLN A 283 -8.68 -16.35 -15.50
N ARG A 284 -7.78 -16.85 -14.65
CA ARG A 284 -6.56 -17.60 -15.02
C ARG A 284 -5.64 -16.88 -16.02
N THR A 285 -5.49 -15.57 -15.84
CA THR A 285 -4.50 -14.78 -16.59
C THR A 285 -3.24 -14.57 -15.75
N ALA A 286 -2.07 -14.51 -16.38
CA ALA A 286 -0.82 -14.27 -15.66
C ALA A 286 -0.84 -12.97 -14.82
N VAL A 287 -1.48 -11.91 -15.34
CA VAL A 287 -1.65 -10.64 -14.61
C VAL A 287 -2.54 -10.85 -13.37
N GLY A 288 -3.66 -11.57 -13.51
CA GLY A 288 -4.54 -11.88 -12.38
C GLY A 288 -3.86 -12.73 -11.32
N ASP A 289 -3.10 -13.75 -11.71
CA ASP A 289 -2.35 -14.63 -10.81
C ASP A 289 -1.28 -13.87 -10.02
N ILE A 290 -0.49 -13.03 -10.70
CA ILE A 290 0.55 -12.22 -10.07
C ILE A 290 -0.07 -11.18 -9.12
N LEU A 291 -1.09 -10.43 -9.57
CA LEU A 291 -1.73 -9.39 -8.76
C LEU A 291 -2.37 -9.99 -7.50
N PHE A 292 -3.08 -11.11 -7.65
CA PHE A 292 -3.69 -11.79 -6.51
C PHE A 292 -2.62 -12.32 -5.55
N TYR A 293 -1.53 -12.89 -6.04
CA TYR A 293 -0.43 -13.32 -5.19
C TYR A 293 0.17 -12.17 -4.37
N LEU A 294 0.46 -11.03 -5.01
CA LEU A 294 1.02 -9.86 -4.34
C LEU A 294 0.06 -9.31 -3.27
N TRP A 295 -1.23 -9.26 -3.59
CA TRP A 295 -2.28 -8.88 -2.62
C TRP A 295 -2.37 -9.84 -1.42
N GLU A 296 -2.27 -11.15 -1.66
CA GLU A 296 -2.22 -12.14 -0.58
C GLU A 296 -1.02 -11.90 0.34
N GLN A 297 0.19 -11.62 -0.21
CA GLN A 297 1.34 -11.31 0.64
C GLN A 297 1.10 -10.08 1.53
N TYR A 298 0.48 -9.03 0.98
CA TYR A 298 0.09 -7.84 1.75
C TYR A 298 -0.88 -8.20 2.88
N ARG A 299 -1.93 -8.96 2.59
CA ARG A 299 -2.93 -9.38 3.59
C ARG A 299 -2.33 -10.21 4.70
N TYR A 300 -1.49 -11.20 4.35
CA TYR A 300 -0.81 -12.04 5.33
C TYR A 300 0.09 -11.20 6.24
N THR A 301 0.90 -10.32 5.64
CA THR A 301 1.78 -9.40 6.38
C THR A 301 0.98 -8.53 7.35
N ARG A 302 -0.13 -7.94 6.89
CA ARG A 302 -1.02 -7.12 7.72
C ARG A 302 -1.62 -7.92 8.88
N ASN A 303 -2.22 -9.08 8.57
CA ASN A 303 -2.89 -9.91 9.57
C ASN A 303 -1.90 -10.39 10.65
N ILE A 304 -0.69 -10.83 10.25
CA ILE A 304 0.37 -11.19 11.19
C ILE A 304 0.77 -9.97 12.02
N SER A 305 1.00 -8.81 11.39
CA SER A 305 1.32 -7.58 12.11
C SER A 305 0.26 -7.19 13.14
N LEU A 306 -1.03 -7.42 12.85
CA LEU A 306 -2.10 -7.18 13.81
C LEU A 306 -1.96 -8.10 15.01
N VAL A 307 -1.92 -9.42 14.79
CA VAL A 307 -1.81 -10.42 15.87
C VAL A 307 -0.59 -10.15 16.78
N LEU A 308 0.57 -9.84 16.17
CA LEU A 308 1.78 -9.58 16.93
C LEU A 308 1.71 -8.29 17.76
N ASN A 309 1.01 -7.26 17.29
CA ASN A 309 0.89 -5.97 17.98
C ASN A 309 -0.23 -5.96 19.04
N THR A 310 -1.13 -6.95 19.01
CA THR A 310 -2.28 -7.05 19.91
C THR A 310 -2.17 -8.18 20.93
N MET A 311 -0.98 -8.80 21.09
CA MET A 311 -0.74 -9.92 22.03
C MET A 311 -1.13 -9.67 23.50
N LEU A 312 -1.46 -8.43 23.88
CA LEU A 312 -1.85 -8.03 25.24
C LEU A 312 -3.30 -7.49 25.32
N LEU A 313 -4.08 -7.58 24.25
CA LEU A 313 -5.46 -7.08 24.15
C LEU A 313 -6.41 -8.26 23.91
N ASP A 314 -7.71 -8.07 24.20
CA ASP A 314 -8.73 -9.09 23.95
C ASP A 314 -8.67 -9.63 22.51
N ASP A 315 -8.80 -10.95 22.36
CA ASP A 315 -8.62 -11.66 21.08
C ASP A 315 -9.76 -11.41 20.07
N GLU A 316 -10.98 -11.10 20.54
CA GLU A 316 -12.15 -10.93 19.67
C GLU A 316 -12.02 -9.77 18.66
N PRO A 317 -11.61 -8.55 19.06
CA PRO A 317 -11.29 -7.46 18.12
C PRO A 317 -10.25 -7.84 17.05
N VAL A 318 -9.27 -8.67 17.41
CA VAL A 318 -8.22 -9.14 16.49
C VAL A 318 -8.81 -10.12 15.50
N ARG A 319 -9.59 -11.10 15.97
CA ARG A 319 -10.27 -12.11 15.15
C ARG A 319 -11.20 -11.44 14.13
N GLU A 320 -11.99 -10.44 14.55
CA GLU A 320 -12.87 -9.69 13.65
C GLU A 320 -12.11 -8.94 12.55
N SER A 321 -10.86 -8.55 12.82
CA SER A 321 -10.01 -7.73 11.94
C SER A 321 -9.16 -8.52 10.95
N ILE A 322 -9.13 -9.85 11.07
CA ILE A 322 -8.49 -10.73 10.12
C ILE A 322 -9.26 -10.68 8.80
N VAL A 323 -8.53 -10.37 7.73
CA VAL A 323 -9.03 -10.42 6.36
C VAL A 323 -8.58 -11.77 5.80
N ALA A 324 -9.46 -12.79 5.84
CA ALA A 324 -9.23 -14.17 5.36
C ALA A 324 -9.87 -14.46 3.99
#